data_AF-A0A945N8R8-F1
#
_entry.id   AF-A0A945N8R8-F1
#
_cell.length_a   1.000
_cell.length_b   1.000
_cell.length_c   1.000
_cell.angle_alpha   90.00
_cell.angle_beta   90.00
_cell.angle_gamma   90.00
#
_symmetry.space_group_name_H-M   'P 1'
#
loop_
_entity.id
_entity.type
_entity.pdbx_description
1 polymer ?
#
loop_
_entity_poly.entity_id
_entity_poly.type
_entity_poly.pdbx_seq_one_letter_code
_entity_poly.pdbx_strand_id
1 'polypeptide(L)'
;RKKSKAAPEEIPGDSKYKRHKVSKPESNYKQNSKLKTQNSAQLPWKRKDWQQTESEYSFGARPKNEKIINQRRSASQMFLNRESFGEQGELMLEALGASVKKRSGYDVTQGFHPYPGRFHPDLPKILLKQFPEGSNVFDPFMGGGTVLLEGLLWKHKVFGNDLNPIAKMVTRERCRWISEKNASCVWSALEDVRERVNIRSLEKKSVHRRNLSWLSHFHPPYLFVELLHWIDGIENLYSANERETLGAVFSSLIVKFSKKIFETSDNTKQPSFPKGAVGKWMEYKTQELLKNQLKLATKIPNTAPAIIWNENILELEGPEENLVNCTITSPPFPGTYDYLKLHELRMKWLDLSSNTMSSSEITNRNYSPGQWKQVFREFMLKLRRWTAEDGLCYLVLGDWVERNKRISGLEFTQKYADSIGWKVTGGASVQREIHDSELRKSFGKNGKWEHLILLRK
;
A
#
# COMPACT_ATOMS: atom_id res chain seq x y z
N ARG A 1 79.41 -8.89 -26.14
CA ARG A 1 80.60 -8.00 -26.02
C ARG A 1 80.27 -6.92 -24.98
N LYS A 2 81.01 -6.92 -23.85
CA LYS A 2 81.26 -5.87 -22.81
C LYS A 2 80.04 -5.04 -22.31
N LYS A 3 79.51 -5.22 -21.08
CA LYS A 3 80.04 -4.96 -19.71
C LYS A 3 80.58 -3.55 -19.48
N SER A 4 79.98 -2.83 -18.51
CA SER A 4 80.56 -2.42 -17.20
C SER A 4 79.70 -1.31 -16.55
N LYS A 5 79.49 -1.12 -15.25
CA LYS A 5 79.77 -1.71 -13.90
C LYS A 5 79.39 -0.55 -12.92
N ALA A 6 79.07 -0.64 -11.64
CA ALA A 6 79.09 -1.67 -10.60
C ALA A 6 78.25 -1.19 -9.38
N ALA A 7 77.79 -2.15 -8.58
CA ALA A 7 77.33 -2.00 -7.19
C ALA A 7 78.53 -1.96 -6.21
N PRO A 8 78.32 -1.88 -4.88
CA PRO A 8 78.08 -3.12 -4.12
C PRO A 8 77.12 -3.02 -2.91
N GLU A 9 76.62 -4.19 -2.51
CA GLU A 9 75.95 -4.49 -1.22
C GLU A 9 76.97 -4.71 -0.09
N GLU A 10 76.60 -4.39 1.15
CA GLU A 10 77.06 -5.07 2.38
C GLU A 10 75.94 -5.10 3.45
N ILE A 11 75.77 -6.27 4.08
CA ILE A 11 74.97 -6.64 5.28
C ILE A 11 76.03 -6.91 6.37
N PRO A 12 75.95 -6.56 7.69
CA PRO A 12 74.93 -7.03 8.66
C PRO A 12 74.66 -6.13 9.91
N GLY A 13 73.67 -6.48 10.74
CA GLY A 13 73.70 -6.09 12.16
C GLY A 13 72.37 -5.87 12.87
N ASP A 14 71.96 -6.87 13.64
CA ASP A 14 70.97 -6.82 14.73
C ASP A 14 71.15 -5.61 15.68
N SER A 15 70.03 -5.02 16.14
CA SER A 15 69.80 -4.67 17.55
C SER A 15 68.56 -3.78 17.77
N LYS A 16 67.58 -4.35 18.48
CA LYS A 16 66.67 -3.72 19.46
C LYS A 16 65.66 -2.68 18.96
N TYR A 17 64.44 -3.14 18.71
CA TYR A 17 63.24 -2.34 19.03
C TYR A 17 62.40 -3.01 20.12
N LYS A 18 62.32 -2.32 21.25
CA LYS A 18 61.51 -2.65 22.43
C LYS A 18 60.03 -2.59 22.07
N ARG A 19 59.32 -3.69 22.33
CA ARG A 19 57.85 -3.75 22.39
C ARG A 19 57.32 -2.82 23.48
N HIS A 20 56.56 -1.80 23.10
CA HIS A 20 55.65 -1.15 24.03
C HIS A 20 54.40 -2.02 24.20
N LYS A 21 54.22 -2.52 25.44
CA LYS A 21 53.00 -3.16 25.92
C LYS A 21 51.88 -2.12 25.91
N VAL A 22 50.85 -2.32 25.08
CA VAL A 22 49.53 -1.71 25.28
C VAL A 22 48.69 -2.73 26.03
N SER A 23 48.29 -2.35 27.24
CA SER A 23 47.42 -3.09 28.15
C SER A 23 46.02 -3.25 27.55
N LYS A 24 45.56 -4.50 27.48
CA LYS A 24 44.18 -4.89 27.20
C LYS A 24 43.24 -4.29 28.26
N PRO A 25 42.08 -3.71 27.88
CA PRO A 25 40.92 -3.70 28.75
C PRO A 25 40.30 -5.10 28.72
N GLU A 26 40.14 -5.69 29.89
CA GLU A 26 39.55 -7.00 30.07
C GLU A 26 38.11 -7.06 29.56
N SER A 27 37.88 -8.11 28.80
CA SER A 27 36.59 -8.60 28.34
C SER A 27 35.69 -9.00 29.51
N ASN A 28 34.55 -8.35 29.66
CA ASN A 28 33.40 -8.90 30.37
C ASN A 28 32.13 -8.80 29.51
N TYR A 29 32.19 -9.41 28.32
CA TYR A 29 31.01 -9.96 27.68
C TYR A 29 31.25 -11.45 27.52
N LYS A 30 30.85 -12.22 28.54
CA LYS A 30 30.72 -13.67 28.40
C LYS A 30 29.75 -13.93 27.25
N GLN A 31 30.30 -14.54 26.20
CA GLN A 31 29.54 -15.29 25.20
C GLN A 31 28.56 -16.22 25.93
N ASN A 32 27.28 -15.88 25.85
CA ASN A 32 26.20 -16.85 25.92
C ASN A 32 25.44 -16.79 24.60
N SER A 33 26.17 -16.92 23.48
CA SER A 33 25.60 -17.38 22.23
C SER A 33 25.41 -18.90 22.33
N LYS A 34 24.42 -19.32 23.13
CA LYS A 34 23.74 -20.56 22.79
C LYS A 34 23.05 -20.25 21.47
N LEU A 35 23.58 -20.77 20.37
CA LEU A 35 22.75 -21.05 19.20
C LEU A 35 21.57 -21.86 19.73
N LYS A 36 20.45 -21.18 20.00
CA LYS A 36 19.16 -21.83 19.96
C LYS A 36 19.05 -22.31 18.53
N THR A 37 19.18 -23.62 18.34
CA THR A 37 18.54 -24.30 17.22
C THR A 37 17.20 -23.60 16.98
N GLN A 38 16.96 -23.16 15.75
CA GLN A 38 15.68 -22.60 15.32
C GLN A 38 14.59 -23.66 15.52
N ASN A 39 14.14 -23.84 16.75
CA ASN A 39 12.79 -24.30 17.00
C ASN A 39 11.93 -23.18 16.45
N SER A 40 11.44 -23.36 15.22
CA SER A 40 10.46 -22.46 14.62
C SER A 40 9.38 -22.23 15.66
N ALA A 41 9.26 -20.99 16.16
CA ALA A 41 8.23 -20.69 17.15
C ALA A 41 6.89 -21.11 16.55
N GLN A 42 6.24 -22.10 17.16
CA GLN A 42 4.97 -22.60 16.64
C GLN A 42 3.96 -21.47 16.74
N LEU A 43 3.27 -21.18 15.62
CA LEU A 43 2.27 -20.13 15.53
C LEU A 43 1.29 -20.27 16.70
N PRO A 44 1.07 -19.20 17.49
CA PRO A 44 0.36 -19.34 18.76
C PRO A 44 -1.04 -19.91 18.60
N TRP A 45 -1.77 -19.48 17.56
CA TRP A 45 -3.12 -19.98 17.25
C TRP A 45 -3.19 -21.42 16.71
N LYS A 46 -2.08 -22.15 16.66
CA LYS A 46 -2.01 -23.57 16.33
C LYS A 46 -1.63 -24.44 17.54
N ARG A 47 -1.35 -23.85 18.70
CA ARG A 47 -1.04 -24.59 19.94
C ARG A 47 -2.34 -25.05 20.61
N LYS A 48 -2.36 -26.27 21.16
CA LYS A 48 -3.57 -26.88 21.76
C LYS A 48 -4.09 -26.13 22.99
N ASP A 49 -3.22 -25.39 23.65
CA ASP A 49 -3.44 -24.62 24.88
C ASP A 49 -3.61 -23.10 24.62
N TRP A 50 -3.66 -22.68 23.35
CA TRP A 50 -3.86 -21.28 23.03
C TRP A 50 -5.29 -20.83 23.29
N GLN A 51 -5.51 -20.28 24.47
CA GLN A 51 -6.72 -19.53 24.76
C GLN A 51 -6.62 -18.16 24.10
N GLN A 52 -7.43 -17.93 23.08
CA GLN A 52 -7.75 -16.58 22.66
C GLN A 52 -8.46 -15.94 23.85
N THR A 53 -7.80 -15.06 24.59
CA THR A 53 -8.51 -14.17 25.51
C THR A 53 -9.35 -13.25 24.63
N GLU A 54 -10.54 -13.72 24.25
CA GLU A 54 -11.65 -12.88 23.84
C GLU A 54 -12.12 -12.11 25.07
N SER A 55 -11.25 -11.26 25.64
CA SER A 55 -11.78 -10.02 26.16
C SER A 55 -12.36 -9.33 24.94
N GLU A 56 -13.69 -9.24 24.86
CA GLU A 56 -14.37 -8.34 23.94
C GLU A 56 -13.53 -7.07 23.87
N TYR A 57 -12.89 -6.82 22.73
CA TYR A 57 -12.05 -5.64 22.55
C TYR A 57 -12.97 -4.43 22.33
N SER A 58 -13.84 -4.16 23.30
CA SER A 58 -14.62 -2.94 23.46
C SER A 58 -13.72 -1.85 24.04
N PHE A 59 -12.64 -1.52 23.32
CA PHE A 59 -11.83 -0.37 23.68
C PHE A 59 -12.52 0.92 23.23
N GLY A 60 -13.25 1.49 24.19
CA GLY A 60 -13.98 2.76 24.11
C GLY A 60 -15.46 2.55 23.86
N ALA A 61 -16.31 3.06 24.76
CA ALA A 61 -17.74 3.17 24.50
C ALA A 61 -17.95 3.92 23.17
N ARG A 62 -18.88 3.45 22.33
CA ARG A 62 -19.45 4.31 21.28
C ARG A 62 -19.93 5.59 21.97
N PRO A 63 -19.52 6.79 21.55
CA PRO A 63 -20.05 8.02 22.12
C PRO A 63 -21.58 7.95 22.06
N LYS A 64 -22.23 8.02 23.22
CA LYS A 64 -23.67 7.83 23.35
C LYS A 64 -24.51 8.94 22.72
N ASN A 65 -23.90 9.99 22.17
CA ASN A 65 -24.59 11.09 21.48
C ASN A 65 -23.63 11.83 20.53
N GLU A 66 -23.18 11.19 19.45
CA GLU A 66 -22.64 11.92 18.31
C GLU A 66 -23.67 11.80 17.18
N LYS A 67 -24.24 12.94 16.76
CA LYS A 67 -24.90 13.03 15.44
C LYS A 67 -23.96 12.33 14.47
N ILE A 68 -24.41 11.22 13.90
CA ILE A 68 -23.62 10.44 12.95
C ILE A 68 -23.34 11.39 11.78
N ILE A 69 -22.17 12.04 11.77
CA ILE A 69 -21.67 12.69 10.57
C ILE A 69 -21.28 11.53 9.66
N ASN A 70 -22.29 11.03 8.94
CA ASN A 70 -22.19 10.02 7.90
C ASN A 70 -21.41 10.60 6.72
N GLN A 71 -20.14 10.97 6.89
CA GLN A 71 -19.22 10.95 5.76
C GLN A 71 -18.82 9.50 5.51
N ARG A 72 -19.77 8.73 4.95
CA ARG A 72 -19.48 7.42 4.39
C ARG A 72 -18.50 7.60 3.21
N ARG A 73 -17.56 6.67 3.07
CA ARG A 73 -16.65 6.57 1.91
C ARG A 73 -17.48 6.61 0.63
N SER A 74 -17.04 7.37 -0.38
CA SER A 74 -17.77 7.58 -1.66
C SER A 74 -18.32 6.29 -2.24
N ALA A 75 -17.53 5.20 -2.22
CA ALA A 75 -17.91 3.88 -2.70
C ALA A 75 -19.22 3.32 -2.09
N SER A 76 -19.59 3.61 -0.84
CA SER A 76 -20.75 2.98 -0.17
C SER A 76 -22.05 3.78 -0.17
N GLN A 77 -22.17 4.78 -1.06
CA GLN A 77 -23.34 5.66 -1.16
C GLN A 77 -24.39 5.08 -2.13
N MET A 78 -25.67 5.21 -1.81
CA MET A 78 -26.77 4.80 -2.70
C MET A 78 -26.70 5.58 -4.03
N PHE A 79 -27.00 4.89 -5.12
CA PHE A 79 -27.07 5.54 -6.44
C PHE A 79 -28.30 6.42 -6.51
N LEU A 80 -28.08 7.68 -6.87
CA LEU A 80 -29.17 8.61 -7.16
C LEU A 80 -29.73 8.35 -8.57
N ASN A 81 -28.83 8.09 -9.52
CA ASN A 81 -29.15 7.74 -10.90
C ASN A 81 -28.09 6.75 -11.44
N ARG A 82 -28.44 6.01 -12.49
CA ARG A 82 -27.56 5.03 -13.13
C ARG A 82 -27.84 4.91 -14.62
N GLU A 83 -26.79 4.72 -15.40
CA GLU A 83 -26.85 4.57 -16.85
C GLU A 83 -25.80 3.54 -17.31
N SER A 84 -26.08 2.83 -18.40
CA SER A 84 -25.21 1.82 -18.99
C SER A 84 -25.36 1.82 -20.52
N PHE A 85 -24.30 1.47 -21.24
CA PHE A 85 -24.34 1.30 -22.68
C PHE A 85 -23.26 0.31 -23.16
N GLY A 86 -23.42 -0.18 -24.39
CA GLY A 86 -22.57 -1.21 -24.98
C GLY A 86 -22.89 -2.61 -24.44
N GLU A 87 -22.31 -3.62 -25.08
CA GLU A 87 -22.59 -5.05 -24.80
C GLU A 87 -22.34 -5.42 -23.32
N GLN A 88 -21.32 -4.85 -22.69
CA GLN A 88 -20.95 -5.11 -21.30
C GLN A 88 -21.55 -4.10 -20.30
N GLY A 89 -22.44 -3.20 -20.75
CA GLY A 89 -22.96 -2.10 -19.92
C GLY A 89 -23.59 -2.56 -18.60
N GLU A 90 -24.42 -3.61 -18.63
CA GLU A 90 -25.07 -4.14 -17.42
C GLU A 90 -24.09 -4.81 -16.46
N LEU A 91 -23.12 -5.57 -16.98
CA LEU A 91 -22.05 -6.19 -16.17
C LEU A 91 -21.21 -5.10 -15.47
N MET A 92 -20.86 -4.05 -16.21
CA MET A 92 -20.11 -2.91 -15.70
C MET A 92 -20.91 -2.14 -14.66
N LEU A 93 -22.23 -1.99 -14.87
CA LEU A 93 -23.11 -1.34 -13.91
C LEU A 93 -23.26 -2.17 -12.63
N GLU A 94 -23.28 -3.50 -12.73
CA GLU A 94 -23.21 -4.38 -11.56
C GLU A 94 -21.88 -4.22 -10.81
N ALA A 95 -20.75 -4.20 -11.53
CA ALA A 95 -19.41 -4.07 -10.95
C ALA A 95 -19.21 -2.73 -10.22
N LEU A 96 -19.57 -1.62 -10.86
CA LEU A 96 -19.58 -0.28 -10.26
C LEU A 96 -20.60 -0.20 -9.11
N GLY A 97 -21.69 -0.96 -9.30
CA GLY A 97 -22.83 -1.18 -8.43
C GLY A 97 -22.55 -1.82 -7.07
N ALA A 98 -21.57 -2.74 -7.06
CA ALA A 98 -21.43 -3.75 -6.02
C ALA A 98 -21.15 -3.17 -4.63
N SER A 99 -20.56 -1.99 -4.59
CA SER A 99 -20.24 -1.24 -3.36
C SER A 99 -21.47 -0.77 -2.55
N VAL A 100 -22.67 -0.81 -3.15
CA VAL A 100 -23.96 -0.42 -2.55
C VAL A 100 -24.75 -1.61 -2.00
N LYS A 101 -24.54 -2.81 -2.55
CA LYS A 101 -25.14 -4.05 -2.03
C LYS A 101 -24.45 -4.43 -0.71
N LYS A 102 -25.14 -5.20 0.15
CA LYS A 102 -24.66 -5.66 1.47
C LYS A 102 -23.19 -6.11 1.35
N ARG A 103 -22.28 -5.43 2.05
CA ARG A 103 -20.83 -5.70 1.95
C ARG A 103 -20.57 -7.18 2.18
N SER A 104 -20.07 -7.86 1.16
CA SER A 104 -19.42 -9.15 1.34
C SER A 104 -18.26 -8.95 2.34
N GLY A 105 -18.14 -9.83 3.34
CA GLY A 105 -17.01 -9.78 4.25
C GLY A 105 -15.70 -9.96 3.48
N TYR A 106 -14.59 -9.43 4.00
CA TYR A 106 -13.28 -9.76 3.43
C TYR A 106 -12.98 -11.24 3.64
N ASP A 107 -12.53 -11.92 2.58
CA ASP A 107 -12.25 -13.35 2.60
C ASP A 107 -10.80 -13.63 3.04
N VAL A 108 -9.85 -12.82 2.57
CA VAL A 108 -8.41 -12.95 2.82
C VAL A 108 -7.82 -11.58 3.21
N THR A 109 -6.73 -11.16 2.58
CA THR A 109 -5.96 -9.96 2.92
C THR A 109 -6.60 -8.64 2.48
N GLN A 110 -7.79 -8.62 1.88
CA GLN A 110 -8.46 -7.38 1.40
C GLN A 110 -8.58 -6.31 2.51
N GLY A 111 -8.74 -6.74 3.77
CA GLY A 111 -8.92 -5.89 4.93
C GLY A 111 -7.64 -5.48 5.68
N PHE A 112 -6.47 -5.99 5.28
CA PHE A 112 -5.22 -5.88 6.05
C PHE A 112 -4.85 -4.42 6.40
N HIS A 113 -4.80 -3.55 5.39
CA HIS A 113 -4.30 -2.19 5.52
C HIS A 113 -5.32 -1.15 5.01
N PRO A 114 -5.56 -0.04 5.75
CA PRO A 114 -6.37 1.06 5.27
C PRO A 114 -5.63 1.88 4.21
N TYR A 115 -5.98 1.64 2.94
CA TYR A 115 -5.54 2.46 1.81
C TYR A 115 -6.75 3.22 1.21
N PRO A 116 -6.79 4.57 1.27
CA PRO A 116 -7.86 5.37 0.68
C PRO A 116 -7.84 5.30 -0.87
N GLY A 117 -8.97 5.56 -1.51
CA GLY A 117 -9.06 5.59 -2.98
C GLY A 117 -9.00 4.22 -3.69
N ARG A 118 -9.06 3.11 -2.96
CA ARG A 118 -9.10 1.76 -3.55
C ARG A 118 -10.49 1.37 -4.05
N PHE A 119 -10.53 0.47 -5.03
CA PHE A 119 -11.76 -0.20 -5.43
C PHE A 119 -12.38 -1.04 -4.30
N HIS A 120 -13.70 -1.21 -4.37
CA HIS A 120 -14.36 -2.30 -3.66
C HIS A 120 -13.95 -3.63 -4.32
N PRO A 121 -13.62 -4.70 -3.56
CA PRO A 121 -13.17 -5.98 -4.15
C PRO A 121 -14.12 -6.56 -5.18
N ASP A 122 -15.43 -6.37 -4.99
CA ASP A 122 -16.42 -6.90 -5.92
C ASP A 122 -16.33 -6.30 -7.33
N LEU A 123 -15.83 -5.06 -7.50
CA LEU A 123 -15.68 -4.44 -8.83
C LEU A 123 -14.71 -5.26 -9.70
N PRO A 124 -13.42 -5.41 -9.36
CA PRO A 124 -12.53 -6.23 -10.15
C PRO A 124 -12.94 -7.70 -10.12
N LYS A 125 -13.50 -8.22 -9.02
CA LYS A 125 -13.96 -9.62 -8.97
C LYS A 125 -15.01 -9.94 -10.03
N ILE A 126 -15.99 -9.06 -10.23
CA ILE A 126 -17.05 -9.22 -11.25
C ILE A 126 -16.44 -9.13 -12.65
N LEU A 127 -15.60 -8.11 -12.90
CA LEU A 127 -14.99 -7.91 -14.21
C LEU A 127 -14.01 -9.03 -14.59
N LEU A 128 -13.21 -9.53 -13.65
CA LEU A 128 -12.18 -10.53 -13.93
C LEU A 128 -12.76 -11.92 -14.19
N LYS A 129 -13.97 -12.22 -13.67
CA LYS A 129 -14.64 -13.51 -13.87
C LYS A 129 -14.83 -13.89 -15.35
N GLN A 130 -14.92 -12.90 -16.24
CA GLN A 130 -15.11 -13.16 -17.68
C GLN A 130 -13.84 -13.61 -18.41
N PHE A 131 -12.66 -13.48 -17.78
CA PHE A 131 -11.39 -13.82 -18.39
C PHE A 131 -10.99 -15.26 -18.03
N PRO A 132 -10.35 -16.01 -18.96
CA PRO A 132 -9.87 -17.35 -18.67
C PRO A 132 -8.75 -17.33 -17.62
N GLU A 133 -8.65 -18.41 -16.84
CA GLU A 133 -7.54 -18.65 -15.92
C GLU A 133 -6.19 -18.45 -16.64
N GLY A 134 -5.22 -17.82 -15.96
CA GLY A 134 -3.91 -17.52 -16.55
C GLY A 134 -3.82 -16.25 -17.41
N SER A 135 -4.93 -15.54 -17.65
CA SER A 135 -4.92 -14.22 -18.32
C SER A 135 -3.97 -13.21 -17.66
N ASN A 136 -3.45 -12.27 -18.43
CA ASN A 136 -2.58 -11.19 -17.95
C ASN A 136 -3.42 -9.97 -17.55
N VAL A 137 -3.38 -9.60 -16.26
CA VAL A 137 -4.15 -8.49 -15.67
C VAL A 137 -3.22 -7.39 -15.20
N PHE A 138 -3.48 -6.14 -15.58
CA PHE A 138 -2.64 -5.01 -15.22
C PHE A 138 -3.43 -3.89 -14.52
N ASP A 139 -2.83 -3.29 -13.50
CA ASP A 139 -3.26 -2.02 -12.91
C ASP A 139 -2.08 -1.04 -12.80
N PRO A 140 -1.96 -0.05 -13.72
CA PRO A 140 -0.87 0.94 -13.73
C PRO A 140 -0.93 1.98 -12.59
N PHE A 141 -2.05 2.04 -11.86
CA PHE A 141 -2.31 2.92 -10.72
C PHE A 141 -2.89 2.09 -9.57
N MET A 142 -2.21 0.99 -9.21
CA MET A 142 -2.74 -0.10 -8.40
C MET A 142 -3.21 0.30 -7.00
N GLY A 143 -2.72 1.41 -6.46
CA GLY A 143 -2.97 1.84 -5.09
C GLY A 143 -2.70 0.70 -4.10
N GLY A 144 -3.71 0.36 -3.30
CA GLY A 144 -3.62 -0.76 -2.37
C GLY A 144 -3.72 -2.16 -3.00
N GLY A 145 -3.69 -2.32 -4.32
CA GLY A 145 -3.55 -3.61 -4.99
C GLY A 145 -4.81 -4.45 -5.02
N THR A 146 -5.99 -3.83 -5.01
CA THR A 146 -7.26 -4.58 -5.01
C THR A 146 -7.47 -5.36 -6.30
N VAL A 147 -7.11 -4.79 -7.47
CA VAL A 147 -7.17 -5.50 -8.76
C VAL A 147 -6.22 -6.70 -8.76
N LEU A 148 -4.98 -6.52 -8.28
CA LEU A 148 -3.98 -7.58 -8.25
C LEU A 148 -4.40 -8.75 -7.35
N LEU A 149 -4.90 -8.48 -6.14
CA LEU A 149 -5.35 -9.53 -5.24
C LEU A 149 -6.53 -10.31 -5.82
N GLU A 150 -7.54 -9.64 -6.37
CA GLU A 150 -8.69 -10.33 -6.98
C GLU A 150 -8.29 -11.07 -8.25
N GLY A 151 -7.31 -10.55 -9.02
CA GLY A 151 -6.73 -11.27 -10.16
C GLY A 151 -6.00 -12.54 -9.76
N LEU A 152 -5.22 -12.50 -8.67
CA LEU A 152 -4.59 -13.71 -8.13
C LEU A 152 -5.63 -14.74 -7.68
N LEU A 153 -6.73 -14.32 -7.05
CA LEU A 153 -7.81 -15.22 -6.64
C LEU A 153 -8.53 -15.88 -7.84
N TRP A 154 -8.55 -15.22 -9.00
CA TRP A 154 -8.95 -15.80 -10.29
C TRP A 154 -7.80 -16.52 -11.02
N LYS A 155 -6.64 -16.68 -10.36
CA LYS A 155 -5.42 -17.32 -10.86
C LYS A 155 -4.91 -16.72 -12.17
N HIS A 156 -5.08 -15.42 -12.33
CA HIS A 156 -4.45 -14.65 -13.39
C HIS A 156 -2.99 -14.34 -13.07
N LYS A 157 -2.23 -14.00 -14.11
CA LYS A 157 -0.91 -13.38 -13.97
C LYS A 157 -1.13 -11.89 -13.77
N VAL A 158 -0.73 -11.35 -12.63
CA VAL A 158 -1.05 -9.96 -12.28
C VAL A 158 0.19 -9.08 -12.25
N PHE A 159 0.03 -7.88 -12.80
CA PHE A 159 1.04 -6.85 -12.91
C PHE A 159 0.48 -5.57 -12.28
N GLY A 160 1.30 -4.80 -11.58
CA GLY A 160 0.87 -3.55 -10.97
C GLY A 160 1.97 -2.51 -10.92
N ASN A 161 1.58 -1.24 -11.04
CA ASN A 161 2.46 -0.11 -10.83
C ASN A 161 1.74 0.94 -9.98
N ASP A 162 2.49 1.67 -9.16
CA ASP A 162 2.01 2.90 -8.52
C ASP A 162 3.20 3.79 -8.20
N LEU A 163 3.03 5.11 -8.24
CA LEU A 163 4.10 6.03 -7.83
C LEU A 163 4.32 6.00 -6.30
N ASN A 164 3.28 5.68 -5.52
CA ASN A 164 3.33 5.72 -4.06
C ASN A 164 4.03 4.48 -3.47
N PRO A 165 5.14 4.63 -2.72
CA PRO A 165 5.81 3.48 -2.12
C PRO A 165 4.95 2.78 -1.05
N ILE A 166 3.98 3.47 -0.45
CA ILE A 166 2.98 2.84 0.44
C ILE A 166 2.07 1.89 -0.35
N ALA A 167 1.67 2.26 -1.57
CA ALA A 167 0.89 1.38 -2.44
C ALA A 167 1.64 0.08 -2.73
N LYS A 168 2.91 0.16 -3.12
CA LYS A 168 3.77 -1.02 -3.33
C LYS A 168 3.87 -1.89 -2.08
N MET A 169 4.16 -1.31 -0.92
CA MET A 169 4.28 -2.06 0.33
C MET A 169 2.97 -2.78 0.71
N VAL A 170 1.83 -2.09 0.60
CA VAL A 170 0.50 -2.66 0.91
C VAL A 170 0.13 -3.76 -0.07
N THR A 171 0.33 -3.51 -1.36
CA THR A 171 0.00 -4.45 -2.43
C THR A 171 0.83 -5.73 -2.31
N ARG A 172 2.12 -5.61 -2.01
CA ARG A 172 3.02 -6.75 -1.77
C ARG A 172 2.46 -7.65 -0.68
N GLU A 173 2.14 -7.13 0.49
CA GLU A 173 1.62 -7.96 1.60
C GLU A 173 0.20 -8.48 1.37
N ARG A 174 -0.64 -7.76 0.63
CA ARG A 174 -1.95 -8.27 0.23
C ARG A 174 -1.86 -9.43 -0.75
N CYS A 175 -0.94 -9.35 -1.72
CA CYS A 175 -0.75 -10.35 -2.75
C CYS A 175 0.18 -11.50 -2.32
N ARG A 176 0.83 -11.39 -1.16
CA ARG A 176 1.76 -12.40 -0.67
C ARG A 176 1.00 -13.53 0.02
N TRP A 177 1.22 -14.75 -0.43
CA TRP A 177 0.91 -15.96 0.32
C TRP A 177 2.21 -16.57 0.85
N ILE A 178 2.12 -17.23 2.00
CA ILE A 178 3.31 -17.71 2.71
C ILE A 178 3.12 -19.15 3.17
N SER A 179 4.22 -19.85 3.40
CA SER A 179 4.24 -21.14 4.09
C SER A 179 4.14 -20.95 5.60
N GLU A 180 3.77 -22.01 6.33
CA GLU A 180 3.77 -21.99 7.79
C GLU A 180 5.15 -21.66 8.36
N LYS A 181 6.24 -22.15 7.73
CA LYS A 181 7.61 -21.81 8.11
C LYS A 181 7.87 -20.30 8.07
N ASN A 182 7.52 -19.66 6.95
CA ASN A 182 7.71 -18.22 6.79
C ASN A 182 6.83 -17.41 7.75
N ALA A 183 5.61 -17.89 8.03
CA ALA A 183 4.75 -17.28 9.03
C ALA A 183 5.37 -17.33 10.43
N SER A 184 5.96 -18.47 10.81
CA SER A 184 6.67 -18.64 12.08
C SER A 184 7.90 -17.74 12.19
N CYS A 185 8.61 -17.48 11.08
CA CYS A 185 9.73 -16.53 11.04
C CYS A 185 9.26 -15.09 11.32
N VAL A 186 8.19 -14.64 10.66
CA VAL A 186 7.59 -13.31 10.94
C VAL A 186 7.10 -13.21 12.39
N TRP A 187 6.47 -14.26 12.91
CA TRP A 187 6.02 -14.27 14.29
C TRP A 187 7.19 -14.20 15.28
N SER A 188 8.26 -14.96 15.06
CA SER A 188 9.46 -14.92 15.91
C SER A 188 10.09 -13.53 15.89
N ALA A 189 10.18 -12.90 14.72
CA ALA A 189 10.68 -11.53 14.59
C ALA A 189 9.80 -10.51 15.34
N LEU A 190 8.47 -10.67 15.34
CA LEU A 190 7.57 -9.86 16.14
C LEU A 190 7.87 -10.02 17.65
N GLU A 191 8.06 -11.24 18.13
CA GLU A 191 8.39 -11.52 19.53
C GLU A 191 9.73 -10.89 19.93
N ASP A 192 10.75 -10.96 19.05
CA ASP A 192 12.05 -10.33 19.25
C ASP A 192 11.93 -8.79 19.32
N VAL A 193 11.13 -8.18 18.45
CA VAL A 193 10.85 -6.74 18.52
C VAL A 193 10.14 -6.39 19.83
N ARG A 194 9.11 -7.15 20.21
CA ARG A 194 8.33 -6.93 21.44
C ARG A 194 9.23 -6.94 22.67
N GLU A 195 10.12 -7.92 22.78
CA GLU A 195 11.05 -8.04 23.90
C GLU A 195 12.01 -6.84 23.95
N ARG A 196 12.56 -6.43 22.81
CA ARG A 196 13.42 -5.24 22.72
C ARG A 196 12.69 -3.95 23.12
N VAL A 197 11.42 -3.79 22.71
CA VAL A 197 10.59 -2.64 23.09
C VAL A 197 10.38 -2.62 24.60
N ASN A 198 10.08 -3.77 25.21
CA ASN A 198 9.88 -3.88 26.66
C ASN A 198 11.14 -3.49 27.44
N ILE A 199 12.30 -4.05 27.08
CA ILE A 199 13.59 -3.74 27.71
C ILE A 199 13.89 -2.24 27.61
N ARG A 200 13.80 -1.67 26.41
CA ARG A 200 14.13 -0.25 26.18
C ARG A 200 13.18 0.71 26.89
N SER A 201 11.90 0.33 27.00
CA SER A 201 10.90 1.09 27.75
C SER A 201 11.28 1.18 29.23
N LEU A 202 11.78 0.09 29.82
CA LEU A 202 12.30 0.07 31.19
C LEU A 202 13.57 0.91 31.35
N GLU A 203 14.47 0.86 30.36
CA GLU A 203 15.74 1.61 30.34
C GLU A 203 15.57 3.10 30.00
N LYS A 204 14.36 3.55 29.62
CA LYS A 204 14.07 4.92 29.16
C LYS A 204 14.98 5.37 28.00
N LYS A 205 15.31 4.45 27.10
CA LYS A 205 16.21 4.74 25.97
C LYS A 205 15.57 5.74 24.99
N SER A 206 16.33 6.75 24.58
CA SER A 206 15.89 7.67 23.52
C SER A 206 16.05 7.05 22.14
N VAL A 207 15.03 7.19 21.29
CA VAL A 207 15.07 6.79 19.87
C VAL A 207 15.11 8.04 19.01
N HIS A 208 16.06 8.10 18.09
CA HIS A 208 16.18 9.18 17.12
C HIS A 208 15.44 8.80 15.83
N ARG A 209 14.73 9.76 15.23
CA ARG A 209 14.02 9.56 13.97
C ARG A 209 14.02 10.83 13.13
N ARG A 210 14.02 10.69 11.81
CA ARG A 210 13.78 11.85 10.92
C ARG A 210 12.37 12.39 11.14
N ASN A 211 12.19 13.69 10.92
CA ASN A 211 10.90 14.39 11.12
C ASN A 211 10.32 14.28 12.55
N LEU A 212 11.13 14.02 13.58
CA LEU A 212 10.65 13.76 14.94
C LEU A 212 9.75 14.89 15.49
N SER A 213 10.14 16.15 15.29
CA SER A 213 9.33 17.31 15.68
C SER A 213 7.97 17.29 14.99
N TRP A 214 7.93 17.12 13.66
CA TRP A 214 6.70 17.03 12.88
C TRP A 214 5.80 15.87 13.32
N LEU A 215 6.36 14.66 13.47
CA LEU A 215 5.61 13.45 13.84
C LEU A 215 4.98 13.57 15.23
N SER A 216 5.66 14.22 16.18
CA SER A 216 5.16 14.39 17.55
C SER A 216 3.83 15.16 17.63
N HIS A 217 3.51 15.99 16.63
CA HIS A 217 2.24 16.71 16.57
C HIS A 217 1.05 15.77 16.31
N PHE A 218 1.28 14.61 15.70
CA PHE A 218 0.22 13.69 15.28
C PHE A 218 -0.15 12.64 16.33
N HIS A 219 0.65 12.45 17.38
CA HIS A 219 0.48 11.36 18.34
C HIS A 219 0.59 11.87 19.79
N PRO A 220 -0.24 11.40 20.74
CA PRO A 220 -0.03 11.70 22.15
C PRO A 220 1.35 11.22 22.63
N PRO A 221 2.02 11.92 23.57
CA PRO A 221 3.42 11.63 23.92
C PRO A 221 3.70 10.16 24.28
N TYR A 222 2.84 9.53 25.06
CA TYR A 222 3.03 8.14 25.48
C TYR A 222 2.91 7.13 24.32
N LEU A 223 1.98 7.35 23.38
CA LEU A 223 1.84 6.54 22.16
C LEU A 223 2.97 6.83 21.17
N PHE A 224 3.39 8.08 21.07
CA PHE A 224 4.49 8.50 20.22
C PHE A 224 5.79 7.76 20.60
N VAL A 225 6.12 7.74 21.89
CA VAL A 225 7.27 7.00 22.40
C VAL A 225 7.14 5.50 22.13
N GLU A 226 5.97 4.90 22.34
CA GLU A 226 5.76 3.48 22.05
C GLU A 226 5.98 3.18 20.55
N LEU A 227 5.41 3.99 19.65
CA LEU A 227 5.60 3.88 18.20
C LEU A 227 7.06 4.02 17.79
N LEU A 228 7.81 4.96 18.37
CA LEU A 228 9.25 5.14 18.12
C LEU A 228 10.05 3.87 18.43
N HIS A 229 9.78 3.23 19.57
CA HIS A 229 10.46 2.00 19.96
C HIS A 229 10.12 0.83 19.03
N TRP A 230 8.86 0.73 18.61
CA TRP A 230 8.42 -0.30 17.67
C TRP A 230 9.08 -0.15 16.30
N ILE A 231 9.05 1.05 15.71
CA ILE A 231 9.65 1.24 14.37
C ILE A 231 11.16 1.03 14.39
N ASP A 232 11.87 1.52 15.40
CA ASP A 232 13.32 1.28 15.54
C ASP A 232 13.61 -0.22 15.71
N GLY A 233 12.81 -0.92 16.52
CA GLY A 233 12.93 -2.36 16.69
C GLY A 233 12.73 -3.13 15.38
N ILE A 234 11.77 -2.71 14.55
CA ILE A 234 11.50 -3.29 13.23
C ILE A 234 12.66 -3.01 12.27
N GLU A 235 13.15 -1.77 12.21
CA GLU A 235 14.24 -1.36 11.31
C GLU A 235 15.55 -2.12 11.60
N ASN A 236 15.77 -2.49 12.87
CA ASN A 236 16.90 -3.29 13.34
C ASN A 236 16.68 -4.82 13.29
N LEU A 237 15.71 -5.30 12.51
CA LEU A 237 15.62 -6.72 12.16
C LEU A 237 16.63 -7.07 11.06
N TYR A 238 17.28 -8.22 11.21
CA TYR A 238 18.30 -8.69 10.26
C TYR A 238 17.71 -9.03 8.89
N SER A 239 16.54 -9.66 8.86
CA SER A 239 15.93 -10.12 7.62
C SER A 239 15.02 -9.07 7.01
N ALA A 240 15.25 -8.78 5.72
CA ALA A 240 14.48 -7.80 4.97
C ALA A 240 12.99 -8.18 4.88
N ASN A 241 12.67 -9.46 4.69
CA ASN A 241 11.29 -9.92 4.56
C ASN A 241 10.46 -9.61 5.80
N GLU A 242 10.93 -9.99 6.98
CA GLU A 242 10.27 -9.78 8.27
C GLU A 242 10.19 -8.28 8.58
N ARG A 243 11.26 -7.52 8.30
CA ARG A 243 11.27 -6.07 8.45
C ARG A 243 10.20 -5.40 7.59
N GLU A 244 10.09 -5.78 6.32
CA GLU A 244 9.10 -5.19 5.41
C GLU A 244 7.66 -5.60 5.79
N THR A 245 7.44 -6.85 6.22
CA THR A 245 6.12 -7.31 6.69
C THR A 245 5.69 -6.59 7.96
N LEU A 246 6.57 -6.52 8.97
CA LEU A 246 6.25 -5.82 10.22
C LEU A 246 6.19 -4.29 10.01
N GLY A 247 6.95 -3.74 9.06
CA GLY A 247 6.83 -2.36 8.62
C GLY A 247 5.46 -2.07 7.99
N ALA A 248 4.91 -3.00 7.18
CA ALA A 248 3.55 -2.88 6.65
C ALA A 248 2.48 -3.00 7.74
N VAL A 249 2.67 -3.89 8.73
CA VAL A 249 1.80 -3.99 9.91
C VAL A 249 1.82 -2.68 10.69
N PHE A 250 3.00 -2.15 11.00
CA PHE A 250 3.18 -0.86 11.67
C PHE A 250 2.48 0.26 10.88
N SER A 251 2.67 0.30 9.56
CA SER A 251 2.02 1.26 8.66
C SER A 251 0.50 1.27 8.76
N SER A 252 -0.11 0.10 8.98
CA SER A 252 -1.56 -0.03 9.12
C SER A 252 -2.11 0.59 10.40
N LEU A 253 -1.24 0.79 11.41
CA LEU A 253 -1.58 1.27 12.75
C LEU A 253 -1.26 2.75 12.98
N ILE A 254 -0.41 3.37 12.14
CA ILE A 254 0.05 4.75 12.30
C ILE A 254 -1.12 5.73 12.51
N VAL A 255 -2.12 5.67 11.62
CA VAL A 255 -3.27 6.59 11.68
C VAL A 255 -4.20 6.25 12.84
N LYS A 256 -4.34 4.96 13.18
CA LYS A 256 -5.17 4.49 14.30
C LYS A 256 -4.72 5.07 15.65
N PHE A 257 -3.42 5.23 15.85
CA PHE A 257 -2.85 5.83 17.07
C PHE A 257 -2.60 7.34 16.94
N SER A 258 -2.92 7.92 15.78
CA SER A 258 -2.78 9.36 15.56
C SER A 258 -4.00 10.13 16.04
N LYS A 259 -3.88 11.46 16.05
CA LYS A 259 -4.97 12.39 16.27
C LYS A 259 -5.96 12.44 15.10
N LYS A 260 -5.69 11.85 13.93
CA LYS A 260 -6.64 11.83 12.81
C LYS A 260 -7.82 10.89 13.10
N ILE A 261 -9.04 11.32 12.77
CA ILE A 261 -10.25 10.47 12.95
C ILE A 261 -10.30 9.34 11.91
N PHE A 262 -9.93 9.62 10.66
CA PHE A 262 -9.80 8.65 9.56
C PHE A 262 -8.79 9.16 8.53
N GLU A 263 -8.38 8.28 7.60
CA GLU A 263 -7.34 8.54 6.58
C GLU A 263 -7.53 9.86 5.82
N THR A 264 -8.76 10.11 5.38
CA THR A 264 -9.14 11.26 4.55
C THR A 264 -9.66 12.45 5.37
N SER A 265 -9.54 12.42 6.70
CA SER A 265 -10.02 13.51 7.55
C SER A 265 -8.93 14.53 7.80
N ASP A 266 -9.28 15.81 7.68
CA ASP A 266 -8.51 16.90 8.29
C ASP A 266 -8.92 17.12 9.76
N ASN A 267 -10.04 16.53 10.22
CA ASN A 267 -10.47 16.64 11.61
C ASN A 267 -9.62 15.76 12.54
N THR A 268 -9.38 16.28 13.74
CA THR A 268 -8.58 15.61 14.76
C THR A 268 -9.35 15.31 16.05
N LYS A 269 -9.09 14.16 16.66
CA LYS A 269 -9.56 13.75 17.98
C LYS A 269 -8.41 13.12 18.75
N GLN A 270 -8.26 13.45 20.04
CA GLN A 270 -7.25 12.82 20.88
C GLN A 270 -7.58 11.33 21.06
N PRO A 271 -6.70 10.41 20.65
CA PRO A 271 -6.94 8.99 20.83
C PRO A 271 -6.73 8.61 22.30
N SER A 272 -7.59 7.74 22.82
CA SER A 272 -7.52 7.22 24.19
C SER A 272 -7.23 5.73 24.17
N PHE A 273 -5.97 5.38 24.38
CA PHE A 273 -5.50 3.98 24.46
C PHE A 273 -4.72 3.74 25.75
N PRO A 274 -4.79 2.55 26.35
CA PRO A 274 -3.95 2.18 27.49
C PRO A 274 -2.48 2.09 27.08
N LYS A 275 -1.56 2.14 28.05
CA LYS A 275 -0.13 1.85 27.82
C LYS A 275 0.04 0.43 27.26
N GLY A 276 0.96 0.24 26.32
CA GLY A 276 1.20 -1.05 25.68
C GLY A 276 0.18 -1.40 24.59
N ALA A 277 -0.69 -0.45 24.22
CA ALA A 277 -1.70 -0.70 23.19
C ALA A 277 -1.06 -0.89 21.80
N VAL A 278 0.04 -0.21 21.47
CA VAL A 278 0.70 -0.39 20.18
C VAL A 278 1.18 -1.83 20.06
N GLY A 279 1.81 -2.37 21.10
CA GLY A 279 2.27 -3.76 21.10
C GLY A 279 1.15 -4.79 20.92
N LYS A 280 0.03 -4.61 21.63
CA LYS A 280 -1.16 -5.48 21.47
C LYS A 280 -1.72 -5.43 20.04
N TRP A 281 -1.77 -4.25 19.44
CA TRP A 281 -2.25 -4.08 18.07
C TRP A 281 -1.27 -4.60 17.02
N MET A 282 0.04 -4.47 17.23
CA MET A 282 1.08 -5.10 16.40
C MET A 282 0.93 -6.61 16.39
N GLU A 283 0.67 -7.21 17.55
CA GLU A 283 0.43 -8.65 17.67
C GLU A 283 -0.85 -9.09 16.96
N TYR A 284 -1.98 -8.42 17.26
CA TYR A 284 -3.26 -8.70 16.62
C TYR A 284 -3.19 -8.56 15.09
N LYS A 285 -2.62 -7.46 14.58
CA LYS A 285 -2.53 -7.22 13.14
C LYS A 285 -1.55 -8.16 12.42
N THR A 286 -0.44 -8.51 13.06
CA THR A 286 0.46 -9.54 12.53
C THR A 286 -0.24 -10.89 12.45
N GLN A 287 -0.96 -11.29 13.50
CA GLN A 287 -1.73 -12.53 13.50
C GLN A 287 -2.82 -12.53 12.41
N GLU A 288 -3.59 -11.45 12.29
CA GLU A 288 -4.60 -11.27 11.25
C GLU A 288 -3.99 -11.42 9.85
N LEU A 289 -2.88 -10.73 9.57
CA LEU A 289 -2.19 -10.81 8.30
C LEU A 289 -1.73 -12.24 8.01
N LEU A 290 -0.99 -12.87 8.93
CA LEU A 290 -0.43 -14.20 8.72
C LEU A 290 -1.52 -15.25 8.52
N LYS A 291 -2.62 -15.21 9.28
CA LYS A 291 -3.79 -16.08 9.06
C LYS A 291 -4.36 -15.91 7.66
N ASN A 292 -4.51 -14.68 7.20
CA ASN A 292 -5.06 -14.38 5.88
C ASN A 292 -4.10 -14.76 4.74
N GLN A 293 -2.78 -14.60 4.90
CA GLN A 293 -1.78 -15.01 3.91
C GLN A 293 -1.66 -16.55 3.82
N LEU A 294 -1.79 -17.25 4.95
CA LEU A 294 -1.88 -18.71 4.97
C LEU A 294 -3.17 -19.20 4.30
N LYS A 295 -4.31 -18.54 4.54
CA LYS A 295 -5.56 -18.83 3.84
C LYS A 295 -5.48 -18.53 2.35
N LEU A 296 -4.75 -17.48 1.96
CA LEU A 296 -4.49 -17.19 0.56
C LEU A 296 -3.67 -18.31 -0.09
N ALA A 297 -2.65 -18.84 0.59
CA ALA A 297 -1.84 -19.96 0.11
C ALA A 297 -2.65 -21.20 -0.25
N THR A 298 -3.76 -21.48 0.46
CA THR A 298 -4.63 -22.63 0.14
C THR A 298 -5.52 -22.40 -1.07
N LYS A 299 -5.79 -21.13 -1.43
CA LYS A 299 -6.62 -20.75 -2.58
C LYS A 299 -5.82 -20.67 -3.88
N ILE A 300 -4.57 -20.20 -3.80
CA ILE A 300 -3.73 -19.90 -4.96
C ILE A 300 -2.34 -20.57 -4.90
N PRO A 301 -2.22 -21.86 -4.54
CA PRO A 301 -0.93 -22.49 -4.25
C PRO A 301 0.05 -22.49 -5.44
N ASN A 302 -0.48 -22.50 -6.67
CA ASN A 302 0.29 -22.64 -7.91
C ASN A 302 0.23 -21.37 -8.80
N THR A 303 -0.28 -20.25 -8.27
CA THR A 303 -0.38 -19.00 -9.03
C THR A 303 0.96 -18.28 -9.01
N ALA A 304 1.35 -17.65 -10.12
CA ALA A 304 2.58 -16.87 -10.17
C ALA A 304 2.50 -15.64 -9.25
N PRO A 305 3.58 -15.26 -8.55
CA PRO A 305 3.61 -14.04 -7.75
C PRO A 305 3.30 -12.79 -8.58
N ALA A 306 2.64 -11.81 -7.95
CA ALA A 306 2.39 -10.52 -8.57
C ALA A 306 3.70 -9.81 -8.92
N ILE A 307 3.78 -9.24 -10.11
CA ILE A 307 4.89 -8.36 -10.52
C ILE A 307 4.49 -6.92 -10.19
N ILE A 308 5.30 -6.25 -9.36
CA ILE A 308 4.95 -4.94 -8.80
C ILE A 308 6.10 -3.94 -9.04
N TRP A 309 5.80 -2.90 -9.80
CA TRP A 309 6.66 -1.73 -9.99
C TRP A 309 6.24 -0.58 -9.06
N ASN A 310 7.17 0.35 -8.82
CA ASN A 310 6.90 1.58 -8.08
C ASN A 310 7.54 2.76 -8.79
N GLU A 311 7.00 3.08 -9.96
CA GLU A 311 7.55 4.07 -10.88
C GLU A 311 6.49 5.07 -11.33
N ASN A 312 6.95 6.20 -11.88
CA ASN A 312 6.11 7.06 -12.68
C ASN A 312 5.64 6.31 -13.93
N ILE A 313 4.34 6.27 -14.20
CA ILE A 313 3.78 5.58 -15.38
C ILE A 313 4.39 6.09 -16.70
N LEU A 314 4.77 7.37 -16.75
CA LEU A 314 5.39 7.99 -17.91
C LEU A 314 6.82 7.48 -18.16
N GLU A 315 7.48 6.95 -17.13
CA GLU A 315 8.84 6.41 -17.18
C GLU A 315 8.85 4.87 -17.18
N LEU A 316 7.76 4.24 -16.76
CA LEU A 316 7.63 2.78 -16.67
C LEU A 316 7.87 2.07 -18.01
N GLU A 317 8.81 1.12 -18.04
CA GLU A 317 9.03 0.19 -19.16
C GLU A 317 7.83 -0.77 -19.31
N GLY A 318 7.39 -1.33 -18.18
CA GLY A 318 6.13 -2.05 -18.02
C GLY A 318 6.18 -3.51 -18.49
N PRO A 319 5.00 -4.13 -18.70
CA PRO A 319 4.87 -5.46 -19.28
C PRO A 319 5.38 -5.51 -20.74
N GLU A 320 5.51 -6.72 -21.27
CA GLU A 320 5.78 -6.92 -22.71
C GLU A 320 4.66 -6.32 -23.57
N GLU A 321 4.99 -5.91 -24.80
CA GLU A 321 4.02 -5.39 -25.75
C GLU A 321 2.98 -6.45 -26.11
N ASN A 322 1.73 -6.04 -26.32
CA ASN A 322 0.62 -6.93 -26.68
C ASN A 322 0.36 -8.11 -25.71
N LEU A 323 0.79 -8.01 -24.45
CA LEU A 323 0.67 -9.07 -23.46
C LEU A 323 -0.65 -9.01 -22.66
N VAL A 324 -1.13 -7.81 -22.34
CA VAL A 324 -2.15 -7.58 -21.31
C VAL A 324 -3.55 -7.85 -21.86
N ASN A 325 -4.26 -8.84 -21.29
CA ASN A 325 -5.63 -9.17 -21.68
C ASN A 325 -6.66 -8.26 -21.02
N CYS A 326 -6.38 -7.79 -19.80
CA CYS A 326 -7.29 -6.95 -19.04
C CYS A 326 -6.54 -5.89 -18.25
N THR A 327 -6.88 -4.62 -18.47
CA THR A 327 -6.47 -3.52 -17.58
C THR A 327 -7.69 -3.07 -16.78
N ILE A 328 -7.59 -2.97 -15.46
CA ILE A 328 -8.61 -2.35 -14.61
C ILE A 328 -7.90 -1.31 -13.77
N THR A 329 -8.26 -0.03 -13.92
CA THR A 329 -7.50 1.04 -13.26
C THR A 329 -8.29 2.31 -13.03
N SER A 330 -7.83 3.13 -12.08
CA SER A 330 -8.35 4.47 -11.83
C SER A 330 -7.16 5.43 -11.69
N PRO A 331 -6.81 6.16 -12.76
CA PRO A 331 -5.72 7.12 -12.69
C PRO A 331 -6.10 8.31 -11.80
N PRO A 332 -5.12 9.02 -11.23
CA PRO A 332 -5.40 10.16 -10.39
C PRO A 332 -5.84 11.36 -11.27
N PHE A 333 -7.13 11.67 -11.32
CA PHE A 333 -7.70 12.71 -12.19
C PHE A 333 -7.95 14.05 -11.46
N PRO A 334 -8.17 15.19 -12.15
CA PRO A 334 -8.39 16.48 -11.52
C PRO A 334 -9.52 16.44 -10.47
N GLY A 335 -9.34 17.13 -9.34
CA GLY A 335 -10.34 17.14 -8.27
C GLY A 335 -10.46 15.83 -7.48
N THR A 336 -9.52 14.89 -7.62
CA THR A 336 -9.33 13.75 -6.70
C THR A 336 -8.53 14.14 -5.46
N TYR A 337 -8.31 13.18 -4.56
CA TYR A 337 -7.52 13.39 -3.36
C TYR A 337 -6.06 13.72 -3.68
N ASP A 338 -5.45 14.52 -2.83
CA ASP A 338 -4.00 14.68 -2.77
C ASP A 338 -3.40 13.42 -2.11
N TYR A 339 -2.96 12.45 -2.93
CA TYR A 339 -2.51 11.16 -2.45
C TYR A 339 -1.21 11.27 -1.65
N LEU A 340 -0.33 12.21 -1.98
CA LEU A 340 0.82 12.55 -1.14
C LEU A 340 0.39 13.00 0.26
N LYS A 341 -0.51 13.99 0.38
CA LYS A 341 -1.01 14.47 1.69
C LYS A 341 -1.69 13.36 2.50
N LEU A 342 -2.40 12.44 1.83
CA LEU A 342 -3.03 11.29 2.49
C LEU A 342 -2.00 10.33 3.12
N HIS A 343 -0.86 10.14 2.47
CA HIS A 343 0.15 9.16 2.86
C HIS A 343 1.38 9.75 3.56
N GLU A 344 1.53 11.08 3.62
CA GLU A 344 2.68 11.78 4.17
C GLU A 344 3.03 11.31 5.59
N LEU A 345 2.02 11.18 6.47
CA LEU A 345 2.25 10.71 7.84
C LEU A 345 2.89 9.32 7.87
N ARG A 346 2.46 8.41 6.97
CA ARG A 346 3.05 7.07 6.87
C ARG A 346 4.46 7.11 6.29
N MET A 347 4.65 7.88 5.23
CA MET A 347 5.94 7.99 4.55
C MET A 347 6.99 8.56 5.50
N LYS A 348 6.65 9.62 6.24
CA LYS A 348 7.54 10.22 7.25
C LYS A 348 7.81 9.28 8.43
N TRP A 349 6.88 8.41 8.81
CA TRP A 349 7.06 7.36 9.85
C TRP A 349 7.81 6.12 9.37
N LEU A 350 7.93 5.91 8.06
CA LEU A 350 8.65 4.77 7.46
C LEU A 350 9.91 5.22 6.76
N ASP A 351 10.25 6.51 6.88
CA ASP A 351 11.47 7.07 6.32
C ASP A 351 11.58 6.92 4.79
N LEU A 352 10.41 6.82 4.14
CA LEU A 352 10.27 6.71 2.69
C LEU A 352 10.40 8.09 2.04
N SER A 353 11.10 8.14 0.90
CA SER A 353 11.25 9.36 0.12
C SER A 353 9.90 9.84 -0.39
N SER A 354 9.55 11.09 -0.09
CA SER A 354 8.44 11.81 -0.71
C SER A 354 8.87 12.58 -1.96
N ASN A 355 10.17 12.65 -2.26
CA ASN A 355 10.70 13.52 -3.31
C ASN A 355 10.15 13.13 -4.68
N THR A 356 10.17 11.84 -5.00
CA THR A 356 9.62 11.29 -6.26
C THR A 356 8.12 11.55 -6.40
N MET A 357 7.36 11.46 -5.31
CA MET A 357 5.95 11.85 -5.34
C MET A 357 5.81 13.37 -5.53
N SER A 358 6.52 14.21 -4.76
CA SER A 358 6.39 15.67 -4.87
C SER A 358 6.78 16.23 -6.25
N SER A 359 7.73 15.59 -6.94
CA SER A 359 8.19 16.00 -8.28
C SER A 359 7.41 15.36 -9.42
N SER A 360 6.84 14.17 -9.19
CA SER A 360 6.29 13.31 -10.26
C SER A 360 4.83 12.92 -10.06
N GLU A 361 4.16 13.39 -8.99
CA GLU A 361 2.71 13.19 -8.86
C GLU A 361 2.00 13.94 -9.98
N ILE A 362 1.24 13.17 -10.74
CA ILE A 362 0.41 13.68 -11.83
C ILE A 362 -0.75 14.58 -11.29
N THR A 363 -0.87 14.70 -9.97
CA THR A 363 -1.93 15.43 -9.26
C THR A 363 -1.45 16.57 -8.38
N ASN A 364 -0.22 17.07 -8.58
CA ASN A 364 0.10 18.36 -7.97
C ASN A 364 -1.00 19.37 -8.37
N ARG A 365 -1.43 20.23 -7.43
CA ARG A 365 -2.60 21.14 -7.51
C ARG A 365 -2.64 22.09 -8.74
N ASN A 366 -1.68 21.95 -9.65
CA ASN A 366 -1.35 22.81 -10.76
C ASN A 366 -1.28 22.11 -12.12
N TYR A 367 -1.77 20.87 -12.29
CA TYR A 367 -2.05 20.41 -13.65
C TYR A 367 -3.23 21.22 -14.17
N SER A 368 -2.91 22.23 -14.99
CA SER A 368 -3.90 22.86 -15.83
C SER A 368 -4.59 21.78 -16.67
N PRO A 369 -5.83 22.02 -17.10
CA PRO A 369 -6.61 21.09 -17.93
C PRO A 369 -5.84 20.58 -19.15
N GLY A 370 -5.01 21.44 -19.75
CA GLY A 370 -4.13 21.07 -20.86
C GLY A 370 -3.03 20.10 -20.46
N GLN A 371 -2.43 20.26 -19.29
CA GLN A 371 -1.38 19.36 -18.81
C GLN A 371 -1.96 17.99 -18.43
N TRP A 372 -3.13 17.91 -17.79
CA TRP A 372 -3.75 16.59 -17.51
C TRP A 372 -4.13 15.87 -18.80
N LYS A 373 -4.66 16.57 -19.80
CA LYS A 373 -4.92 15.99 -21.13
C LYS A 373 -3.66 15.39 -21.74
N GLN A 374 -2.52 16.08 -21.65
CA GLN A 374 -1.26 15.56 -22.17
C GLN A 374 -0.85 14.27 -21.46
N VAL A 375 -0.84 14.28 -20.12
CA VAL A 375 -0.46 13.09 -19.35
C VAL A 375 -1.42 11.93 -19.61
N PHE A 376 -2.73 12.22 -19.68
CA PHE A 376 -3.75 11.24 -20.05
C PHE A 376 -3.41 10.52 -21.36
N ARG A 377 -3.08 11.30 -22.40
CA ARG A 377 -2.71 10.73 -23.70
C ARG A 377 -1.45 9.88 -23.63
N GLU A 378 -0.43 10.36 -22.94
CA GLU A 378 0.86 9.68 -22.84
C GLU A 378 0.74 8.33 -22.12
N PHE A 379 0.07 8.27 -20.97
CA PHE A 379 -0.09 6.98 -20.29
C PHE A 379 -1.05 6.06 -21.07
N MET A 380 -2.10 6.58 -21.69
CA MET A 380 -3.03 5.75 -22.48
C MET A 380 -2.35 5.17 -23.72
N LEU A 381 -1.39 5.87 -24.34
CA LEU A 381 -0.55 5.33 -25.42
C LEU A 381 0.30 4.15 -24.92
N LYS A 382 0.88 4.26 -23.73
CA LYS A 382 1.60 3.13 -23.10
C LYS A 382 0.69 1.94 -22.83
N LEU A 383 -0.50 2.17 -22.27
CA LEU A 383 -1.48 1.11 -22.07
C LEU A 383 -1.86 0.44 -23.40
N ARG A 384 -2.04 1.22 -24.47
CA ARG A 384 -2.33 0.67 -25.79
C ARG A 384 -1.22 -0.25 -26.28
N ARG A 385 0.04 0.12 -26.06
CA ARG A 385 1.20 -0.69 -26.47
C ARG A 385 1.25 -2.04 -25.74
N TRP A 386 0.93 -2.07 -24.45
CA TRP A 386 0.95 -3.30 -23.65
C TRP A 386 -0.29 -4.18 -23.77
N THR A 387 -1.43 -3.60 -24.13
CA THR A 387 -2.71 -4.33 -24.26
C THR A 387 -2.64 -5.30 -25.43
N ALA A 388 -3.17 -6.53 -25.31
CA ALA A 388 -3.29 -7.46 -26.43
C ALA A 388 -4.28 -6.96 -27.51
N GLU A 389 -4.32 -7.57 -28.69
CA GLU A 389 -5.24 -7.13 -29.77
C GLU A 389 -6.71 -7.20 -29.33
N ASP A 390 -7.11 -8.31 -28.69
CA ASP A 390 -8.44 -8.50 -28.10
C ASP A 390 -8.52 -8.06 -26.62
N GLY A 391 -7.49 -7.35 -26.14
CA GLY A 391 -7.41 -6.92 -24.74
C GLY A 391 -8.40 -5.81 -24.41
N LEU A 392 -8.91 -5.83 -23.18
CA LEU A 392 -9.88 -4.85 -22.69
C LEU A 392 -9.24 -3.90 -21.66
N CYS A 393 -9.59 -2.62 -21.72
CA CYS A 393 -9.23 -1.65 -20.70
C CYS A 393 -10.49 -1.07 -20.04
N TYR A 394 -10.64 -1.35 -18.74
CA TYR A 394 -11.63 -0.79 -17.86
C TYR A 394 -11.04 0.40 -17.09
N LEU A 395 -11.50 1.59 -17.42
CA LEU A 395 -11.03 2.84 -16.84
C LEU A 395 -12.10 3.43 -15.92
N VAL A 396 -11.76 3.65 -14.65
CA VAL A 396 -12.64 4.33 -13.70
C VAL A 396 -12.26 5.79 -13.58
N LEU A 397 -13.16 6.68 -13.97
CA LEU A 397 -13.03 8.13 -13.86
C LEU A 397 -14.30 8.76 -13.30
N GLY A 398 -14.14 9.72 -12.41
CA GLY A 398 -15.23 10.57 -11.95
C GLY A 398 -15.32 11.86 -12.74
N ASP A 399 -16.43 12.55 -12.61
CA ASP A 399 -16.52 13.95 -13.01
C ASP A 399 -15.66 14.84 -12.12
N TRP A 400 -15.20 15.95 -12.68
CA TRP A 400 -14.55 17.02 -11.94
C TRP A 400 -15.11 18.38 -12.32
N VAL A 401 -14.77 19.39 -11.53
CA VAL A 401 -15.12 20.78 -11.81
C VAL A 401 -13.88 21.52 -12.27
N GLU A 402 -14.02 22.22 -13.39
CA GLU A 402 -13.00 23.03 -13.99
C GLU A 402 -13.60 24.39 -14.36
N ARG A 403 -13.04 25.49 -13.83
CA ARG A 403 -13.56 26.86 -14.09
C ARG A 403 -15.08 26.97 -13.90
N ASN A 404 -15.61 26.40 -12.82
CA ASN A 404 -17.05 26.32 -12.49
C ASN A 404 -17.91 25.55 -13.50
N LYS A 405 -17.31 24.72 -14.35
CA LYS A 405 -18.02 23.82 -15.26
C LYS A 405 -17.72 22.37 -14.88
N ARG A 406 -18.75 21.53 -14.91
CA ARG A 406 -18.61 20.07 -14.80
C ARG A 406 -17.93 19.57 -16.08
N ILE A 407 -16.89 18.77 -15.92
CA ILE A 407 -16.28 17.99 -17.00
C ILE A 407 -16.64 16.53 -16.75
N SER A 408 -17.26 15.89 -17.74
CA SER A 408 -17.57 14.47 -17.65
C SER A 408 -16.33 13.62 -17.92
N GLY A 409 -16.02 12.69 -17.00
CA GLY A 409 -14.92 11.75 -17.20
C GLY A 409 -15.14 10.85 -18.43
N LEU A 410 -16.39 10.48 -18.70
CA LEU A 410 -16.78 9.69 -19.88
C LEU A 410 -16.58 10.48 -21.18
N GLU A 411 -17.17 11.67 -21.28
CA GLU A 411 -17.06 12.51 -22.49
C GLU A 411 -15.59 12.93 -22.75
N PHE A 412 -14.85 13.23 -21.68
CA PHE A 412 -13.42 13.51 -21.78
C PHE A 412 -12.66 12.32 -22.36
N THR A 413 -12.94 11.10 -21.89
CA THR A 413 -12.30 9.88 -22.37
C THR A 413 -12.63 9.64 -23.84
N GLN A 414 -13.91 9.70 -24.23
CA GLN A 414 -14.34 9.56 -25.62
C GLN A 414 -13.61 10.56 -26.53
N LYS A 415 -13.52 11.82 -26.11
CA LYS A 415 -12.88 12.88 -26.90
C LYS A 415 -11.38 12.67 -27.13
N TYR A 416 -10.66 12.12 -26.15
CA TYR A 416 -9.19 12.09 -26.19
C TYR A 416 -8.58 10.70 -26.39
N ALA A 417 -9.32 9.62 -26.13
CA ALA A 417 -8.87 8.25 -26.33
C ALA A 417 -8.88 7.84 -27.83
N ASP A 418 -9.87 8.28 -28.61
CA ASP A 418 -9.96 7.92 -30.04
C ASP A 418 -8.72 8.34 -30.82
N SER A 419 -8.23 9.55 -30.57
CA SER A 419 -7.03 10.12 -31.22
C SER A 419 -5.70 9.44 -30.88
N ILE A 420 -5.71 8.45 -29.99
CA ILE A 420 -4.56 7.62 -29.63
C ILE A 420 -4.83 6.13 -29.91
N GLY A 421 -5.89 5.84 -30.69
CA GLY A 421 -6.24 4.48 -31.12
C GLY A 421 -6.94 3.66 -30.04
N TRP A 422 -7.71 4.30 -29.16
CA TRP A 422 -8.60 3.62 -28.23
C TRP A 422 -10.05 4.01 -28.54
N LYS A 423 -10.93 3.05 -28.73
CA LYS A 423 -12.37 3.29 -28.91
C LYS A 423 -13.12 2.99 -27.62
N VAL A 424 -14.00 3.89 -27.21
CA VAL A 424 -14.95 3.64 -26.13
C VAL A 424 -16.12 2.81 -26.67
N THR A 425 -16.20 1.54 -26.27
CA THR A 425 -17.20 0.59 -26.78
C THR A 425 -18.33 0.28 -25.79
N GLY A 426 -18.20 0.72 -24.54
CA GLY A 426 -19.19 0.52 -23.50
C GLY A 426 -18.90 1.35 -22.25
N GLY A 427 -19.87 1.41 -21.35
CA GLY A 427 -19.73 2.17 -20.12
C GLY A 427 -20.86 1.95 -19.14
N ALA A 428 -20.58 2.22 -17.88
CA ALA A 428 -21.56 2.35 -16.83
C ALA A 428 -21.28 3.60 -16.00
N SER A 429 -22.32 4.35 -15.66
CA SER A 429 -22.24 5.62 -14.94
C SER A 429 -23.17 5.56 -13.74
N VAL A 430 -22.68 5.96 -12.57
CA VAL A 430 -23.49 6.09 -11.36
C VAL A 430 -23.35 7.49 -10.77
N GLN A 431 -24.48 8.09 -10.42
CA GLN A 431 -24.49 9.37 -9.71
C GLN A 431 -24.40 9.13 -8.21
N ARG A 432 -23.39 9.72 -7.56
CA ARG A 432 -23.17 9.60 -6.12
C ARG A 432 -23.64 10.84 -5.37
N GLU A 433 -24.08 10.66 -4.13
CA GLU A 433 -24.48 11.78 -3.27
C GLU A 433 -23.25 12.60 -2.84
N ILE A 434 -23.30 13.91 -3.06
CA ILE A 434 -22.24 14.83 -2.62
C ILE A 434 -22.62 15.36 -1.23
N HIS A 435 -21.96 14.91 -0.18
CA HIS A 435 -22.21 15.42 1.18
C HIS A 435 -21.53 16.76 1.47
N ASP A 436 -20.44 17.06 0.76
CA ASP A 436 -19.73 18.33 0.90
C ASP A 436 -20.53 19.47 0.24
N SER A 437 -20.82 20.53 1.00
CA SER A 437 -21.70 21.61 0.55
C SER A 437 -21.09 22.48 -0.54
N GLU A 438 -19.76 22.62 -0.59
CA GLU A 438 -19.06 23.42 -1.59
C GLU A 438 -18.95 22.65 -2.91
N LEU A 439 -18.61 21.37 -2.85
CA LEU A 439 -18.65 20.47 -4.01
C LEU A 439 -20.08 20.37 -4.56
N ARG A 440 -21.10 20.28 -3.69
CA ARG A 440 -22.50 20.22 -4.12
C ARG A 440 -22.90 21.50 -4.87
N LYS A 441 -22.48 22.68 -4.41
CA LYS A 441 -22.66 23.94 -5.14
C LYS A 441 -21.93 23.92 -6.50
N SER A 442 -20.72 23.37 -6.52
CA SER A 442 -19.85 23.37 -7.72
C SER A 442 -20.34 22.44 -8.82
N PHE A 443 -20.90 21.28 -8.47
CA PHE A 443 -21.49 20.34 -9.44
C PHE A 443 -22.94 20.68 -9.82
N GLY A 444 -23.60 21.57 -9.06
CA GLY A 444 -24.96 22.01 -9.31
C GLY A 444 -25.98 20.86 -9.27
N LYS A 445 -27.12 21.04 -9.95
CA LYS A 445 -28.23 20.07 -9.97
C LYS A 445 -27.87 18.73 -10.64
N ASN A 446 -26.87 18.73 -11.52
CA ASN A 446 -26.46 17.54 -12.29
C ASN A 446 -25.61 16.55 -11.46
N GLY A 447 -25.17 16.96 -10.27
CA GLY A 447 -24.40 16.12 -9.36
C GLY A 447 -23.05 15.65 -9.91
N LYS A 448 -22.41 14.72 -9.19
CA LYS A 448 -21.12 14.12 -9.55
C LYS A 448 -21.35 12.68 -9.95
N TRP A 449 -20.89 12.32 -11.14
CA TRP A 449 -20.92 10.96 -11.65
C TRP A 449 -19.56 10.29 -11.49
N GLU A 450 -19.61 8.97 -11.36
CA GLU A 450 -18.48 8.07 -11.48
C GLU A 450 -18.76 7.13 -12.65
N HIS A 451 -17.77 6.92 -13.49
CA HIS A 451 -17.86 6.18 -14.73
C HIS A 451 -16.88 5.01 -14.70
N LEU A 452 -17.37 3.82 -15.07
CA LEU A 452 -16.56 2.70 -15.49
C LEU A 452 -16.65 2.66 -17.02
N ILE A 453 -15.53 2.83 -17.70
CA ILE A 453 -15.46 3.05 -19.16
C ILE A 453 -14.71 1.88 -19.78
N LEU A 454 -15.28 1.26 -20.81
CA LEU A 454 -14.67 0.15 -21.54
C LEU A 454 -14.04 0.66 -22.83
N LEU A 455 -12.74 0.41 -22.97
CA LEU A 455 -11.93 0.79 -24.12
C LEU A 455 -11.36 -0.45 -24.83
N ARG A 456 -11.31 -0.40 -26.16
CA ARG A 456 -10.67 -1.38 -27.06
C ARG A 456 -9.75 -0.69 -28.07
N LYS A 457 -8.75 -1.39 -28.61
CA LYS A 457 -7.79 -0.86 -29.59
C LYS A 457 -8.40 -0.50 -30.94
#